data_AF-A0A177EGV2-F1
#
_entry.id   AF-A0A177EGV2-F1
#
_cell.length_a   1.000
_cell.length_b   1.000
_cell.length_c   1.000
_cell.angle_alpha   90.00
_cell.angle_beta   90.00
_cell.angle_gamma   90.00
#
_symmetry.space_group_name_H-M   'P 1'
#
loop_
_entity.id
_entity.type
_entity.pdbx_description
1 polymer ?
#
loop_
_entity_poly.entity_id
_entity_poly.type
_entity_poly.pdbx_seq_one_letter_code
_entity_poly.pdbx_strand_id
1 'polypeptide(L)'
;MSIAKASHKAAFSEGMTVFITTETIKEKAIIIEKKDKMRGSTKLSPIYKIKTLNGLVRWIPESNIQLYEETCTAPPAPAQPLVHPWPKLSLMTPLREILFEEKRQMQTYTEPVFSVSADEIFNMFFEYGREIKPHCAEEIKEATLGLKELFLFTTHTRALYPEERPHYTKHLYPQGELAILKAYGLPHILRMILVLPEIHSKLELSNDLSAYILDYVKAFIEFLEDNYTKMIQR
;
A
#
# COMPACT_ATOMS: atom_id res chain seq x y z
N MET A 1 40.06 33.45 -1.86
CA MET A 1 39.72 33.71 -0.45
C MET A 1 39.14 32.42 0.12
N SER A 2 39.88 31.77 1.01
CA SER A 2 39.52 30.48 1.62
C SER A 2 38.64 30.74 2.85
N ILE A 3 37.42 30.22 2.87
CA ILE A 3 36.53 30.32 4.03
C ILE A 3 36.85 29.14 4.95
N ALA A 4 37.41 29.44 6.12
CA ALA A 4 37.66 28.49 7.18
C ALA A 4 36.34 27.89 7.69
N LYS A 5 36.18 26.57 7.58
CA LYS A 5 35.15 25.84 8.31
C LYS A 5 35.63 25.65 9.75
N ALA A 6 35.05 26.42 10.68
CA ALA A 6 35.16 26.19 12.10
C ALA A 6 34.57 24.80 12.43
N SER A 7 35.43 23.86 12.85
CA SER A 7 35.03 22.56 13.36
C SER A 7 34.49 22.74 14.79
N HIS A 8 33.18 22.93 14.94
CA HIS A 8 32.52 22.72 16.21
C HIS A 8 32.52 21.20 16.50
N LYS A 9 33.35 20.75 17.44
CA LYS A 9 33.25 19.41 18.04
C LYS A 9 31.91 19.32 18.77
N ALA A 10 30.90 18.71 18.15
CA ALA A 10 29.65 18.38 18.82
C ALA A 10 29.95 17.39 19.96
N ALA A 11 29.66 17.78 21.20
CA ALA A 11 29.78 16.88 22.34
C ALA A 11 28.59 15.91 22.33
N PHE A 12 28.86 14.61 22.28
CA PHE A 12 27.80 13.60 22.32
C PHE A 12 27.17 13.49 23.71
N SER A 13 25.86 13.27 23.78
CA SER A 13 25.09 13.13 25.02
C SER A 13 24.35 11.79 25.10
N GLU A 14 23.90 11.42 26.30
CA GLU A 14 23.05 10.25 26.51
C GLU A 14 21.75 10.35 25.69
N GLY A 15 21.28 9.21 25.18
CA GLY A 15 20.12 9.13 24.28
C GLY A 15 20.41 9.45 22.81
N MET A 16 21.60 9.99 22.47
CA MET A 16 21.95 10.24 21.07
C MET A 16 22.16 8.94 20.31
N THR A 17 21.55 8.87 19.13
CA THR A 17 21.87 7.83 18.13
C THR A 17 23.16 8.23 17.42
N VAL A 18 24.08 7.29 17.29
CA VAL A 18 25.40 7.49 16.70
C VAL A 18 25.77 6.33 15.81
N PHE A 19 26.70 6.56 14.89
CA PHE A 19 27.41 5.47 14.23
C PHE A 19 28.71 5.18 14.97
N ILE A 20 28.98 3.91 15.20
CA ILE A 20 30.26 3.45 15.73
C ILE A 20 31.08 2.86 14.59
N THR A 21 32.31 3.33 14.45
CA THR A 21 33.25 2.80 13.47
C THR A 21 34.25 1.92 14.21
N THR A 22 34.19 0.63 13.92
CA THR A 22 35.27 -0.32 14.25
C THR A 22 36.04 -0.63 12.98
N GLU A 23 37.26 -1.17 13.08
CA GLU A 23 38.17 -1.40 11.92
C GLU A 23 37.51 -2.14 10.75
N THR A 24 36.43 -2.89 10.99
CA THR A 24 35.75 -3.71 9.99
C THR A 24 34.29 -3.34 9.72
N ILE A 25 33.60 -2.59 10.61
CA ILE A 25 32.15 -2.40 10.52
C ILE A 25 31.73 -1.02 11.07
N LYS A 26 30.81 -0.35 10.35
CA LYS A 26 30.06 0.83 10.81
C LYS A 26 28.66 0.38 11.27
N GLU A 27 28.36 0.53 12.56
CA GLU A 27 27.12 0.03 13.16
C GLU A 27 26.35 1.16 13.84
N LYS A 28 25.02 1.10 13.86
CA LYS A 28 24.15 2.07 14.55
C LYS A 28 24.00 1.70 16.03
N ALA A 29 24.19 2.67 16.91
CA ALA A 29 24.09 2.49 18.35
C ALA A 29 23.51 3.72 19.05
N ILE A 30 23.04 3.54 20.28
CA ILE A 30 22.54 4.61 21.14
C ILE A 30 23.51 4.78 22.31
N ILE A 31 23.86 6.03 22.64
CA ILE A 31 24.67 6.34 23.81
C ILE A 31 23.82 6.18 25.07
N ILE A 32 24.27 5.32 25.98
CA ILE A 32 23.63 5.05 27.26
C ILE A 32 24.27 5.86 28.38
N GLU A 33 25.59 6.03 28.34
CA GLU A 33 26.35 6.61 29.46
C GLU A 33 27.62 7.27 28.94
N LYS A 34 28.02 8.40 29.52
CA LYS A 34 29.32 9.05 29.25
C LYS A 34 30.21 9.01 30.48
N LYS A 35 31.48 8.67 30.29
CA LYS A 35 32.51 8.76 31.33
C LYS A 35 33.77 9.44 30.80
N ASP A 36 34.40 10.24 31.64
CA ASP A 36 35.73 10.75 31.36
C ASP A 36 36.76 9.74 31.88
N LYS A 37 37.65 9.26 31.01
CA LYS A 37 38.68 8.30 31.42
C LYS A 37 39.87 9.07 31.99
N MET A 38 40.02 9.07 33.31
CA MET A 38 41.22 9.62 33.96
C MET A 38 42.38 8.63 33.89
N ARG A 39 43.56 9.12 33.49
CA ARG A 39 44.83 8.40 33.63
C ARG A 39 45.89 9.39 34.12
N GLY A 40 46.15 9.39 35.43
CA GLY A 40 47.07 10.36 36.05
C GLY A 40 46.53 11.80 36.03
N SER A 41 47.44 12.78 35.95
CA SER A 41 47.14 14.22 36.09
C SER A 41 46.70 14.94 34.81
N THR A 42 46.37 14.21 33.73
CA THR A 42 46.02 14.82 32.44
C THR A 42 44.69 14.28 31.94
N LYS A 43 43.76 15.19 31.61
CA LYS A 43 42.39 14.88 31.16
C LYS A 43 42.44 14.23 29.77
N LEU A 44 42.07 12.95 29.67
CA LEU A 44 41.99 12.23 28.39
C LEU A 44 40.54 12.06 27.94
N SER A 45 40.41 11.90 26.62
CA SER A 45 39.19 11.92 25.80
C SER A 45 38.01 11.12 26.39
N PRO A 46 36.77 11.60 26.20
CA PRO A 46 35.60 10.94 26.75
C PRO A 46 35.38 9.54 26.14
N ILE A 47 34.90 8.62 26.97
CA ILE A 47 34.44 7.29 26.58
C ILE A 47 32.93 7.19 26.78
N TYR A 48 32.26 6.48 25.88
CA TYR A 48 30.81 6.37 25.86
C TYR A 48 30.41 4.90 25.90
N LYS A 49 29.46 4.57 26.77
CA LYS A 49 28.77 3.29 26.77
C LYS A 49 27.65 3.37 25.76
N ILE A 50 27.61 2.39 24.88
CA ILE A 50 26.64 2.35 23.79
C ILE A 50 25.87 1.04 23.81
N LYS A 51 24.64 1.06 23.28
CA LYS A 51 23.84 -0.13 22.95
C LYS A 51 23.62 -0.18 21.45
N THR A 52 24.07 -1.24 20.81
CA THR A 52 23.82 -1.50 19.38
C THR A 52 22.43 -2.10 19.17
N LEU A 53 21.95 -2.13 17.91
CA LEU A 53 20.62 -2.66 17.57
C LEU A 53 20.47 -4.17 17.88
N ASN A 54 21.56 -4.94 17.79
CA ASN A 54 21.59 -6.35 18.19
C ASN A 54 21.64 -6.56 19.72
N GLY A 55 21.58 -5.48 20.51
CA GLY A 55 21.55 -5.53 21.97
C GLY A 55 22.91 -5.60 22.67
N LEU A 56 24.03 -5.59 21.92
CA LEU A 56 25.37 -5.58 22.51
C LEU A 56 25.68 -4.24 23.19
N VAL A 57 26.24 -4.30 24.39
CA VAL A 57 26.61 -3.12 25.18
C VAL A 57 28.13 -3.08 25.39
N ARG A 58 28.77 -1.97 24.99
CA ARG A 58 30.23 -1.81 25.12
C ARG A 58 30.64 -0.36 25.32
N TRP A 59 31.86 -0.15 25.83
CA TRP A 59 32.50 1.16 25.96
C TRP A 59 33.35 1.45 24.73
N ILE A 60 33.19 2.64 24.14
CA ILE A 60 33.90 3.08 22.94
C ILE A 60 34.44 4.49 23.14
N PRO A 61 35.69 4.79 22.70
CA PRO A 61 36.24 6.15 22.74
C PRO A 61 35.54 7.07 21.73
N GLU A 62 35.50 8.37 22.02
CA GLU A 62 34.92 9.39 21.14
C GLU A 62 35.44 9.35 19.69
N SER A 63 36.71 8.99 19.50
CA SER A 63 37.34 8.87 18.17
C SER A 63 36.63 7.90 17.23
N ASN A 64 35.86 6.97 17.79
CA ASN A 64 35.17 5.91 17.06
C ASN A 64 33.67 6.19 16.93
N ILE A 65 33.21 7.38 17.35
CA ILE A 65 31.81 7.79 17.33
C ILE A 65 31.65 8.89 16.29
N GLN A 66 30.69 8.69 15.39
CA GLN A 66 30.29 9.69 14.41
C GLN A 66 28.83 10.06 14.69
N LEU A 67 28.51 11.36 14.61
CA LEU A 67 27.14 11.82 14.76
C LEU A 67 26.26 11.12 13.71
N TYR A 68 25.12 10.59 14.14
CA TYR A 68 24.07 10.23 13.20
C TYR A 68 23.44 11.54 12.73
N GLU A 69 24.04 12.16 11.73
CA GLU A 69 23.33 13.15 10.95
C GLU A 69 22.31 12.37 10.12
N GLU A 70 21.03 12.59 10.39
CA GLU A 70 20.01 12.47 9.33
C GLU A 70 20.38 13.50 8.29
N THR A 71 21.38 13.19 7.46
CA THR A 71 21.37 13.72 6.13
C THR A 71 20.05 13.26 5.55
N CYS A 72 19.13 14.21 5.39
CA CYS A 72 18.20 14.21 4.28
C CYS A 72 19.04 14.20 3.00
N THR A 73 19.80 13.12 2.75
CA THR A 73 19.99 12.64 1.41
C THR A 73 18.58 12.46 0.91
N ALA A 74 18.23 13.25 -0.10
CA ALA A 74 17.10 12.94 -0.95
C ALA A 74 17.02 11.42 -1.09
N PRO A 75 15.81 10.83 -1.02
CA PRO A 75 15.64 9.39 -1.20
C PRO A 75 16.59 8.96 -2.33
N PRO A 76 17.34 7.85 -2.19
CA PRO A 76 18.04 7.30 -3.35
C PRO A 76 17.03 7.36 -4.48
N ALA A 77 17.38 8.10 -5.56
CA ALA A 77 16.44 8.48 -6.62
C ALA A 77 15.52 7.29 -6.81
N PRO A 78 14.19 7.45 -6.62
CA PRO A 78 13.27 6.33 -6.42
C PRO A 78 13.70 5.28 -7.40
N ALA A 79 14.12 4.10 -6.91
CA ALA A 79 14.47 2.97 -7.77
C ALA A 79 13.43 3.02 -8.87
N GLN A 80 13.87 3.34 -10.11
CA GLN A 80 13.02 3.94 -11.14
C GLN A 80 11.63 3.37 -10.93
N PRO A 81 10.59 4.18 -10.62
CA PRO A 81 9.28 3.63 -10.29
C PRO A 81 9.07 2.51 -11.28
N LEU A 82 8.81 1.30 -10.79
CA LEU A 82 8.51 0.18 -11.68
C LEU A 82 7.22 0.60 -12.37
N VAL A 83 7.37 1.43 -13.40
CA VAL A 83 6.34 1.88 -14.31
C VAL A 83 6.19 0.69 -15.22
N HIS A 84 5.62 -0.36 -14.66
CA HIS A 84 4.79 -1.22 -15.48
C HIS A 84 3.54 -0.40 -15.68
N PRO A 85 3.34 0.22 -16.86
CA PRO A 85 2.06 0.81 -17.15
C PRO A 85 1.05 -0.32 -16.96
N TRP A 86 0.14 -0.15 -16.00
CA TRP A 86 -1.01 -1.02 -15.91
C TRP A 86 -1.64 -1.04 -17.30
N PRO A 87 -1.72 -2.20 -17.96
CA PRO A 87 -2.16 -2.22 -19.34
C PRO A 87 -3.56 -1.64 -19.41
N LYS A 88 -3.87 -1.04 -20.56
CA LYS A 88 -5.21 -0.51 -20.78
C LYS A 88 -6.20 -1.68 -20.74
N LEU A 89 -6.87 -1.86 -19.61
CA LEU A 89 -7.98 -2.79 -19.48
C LEU A 89 -9.10 -2.28 -20.39
N SER A 90 -9.40 -3.03 -21.43
CA SER A 90 -10.46 -2.69 -22.36
C SER A 90 -11.69 -3.51 -22.02
N LEU A 91 -12.77 -2.84 -21.60
CA LEU A 91 -14.07 -3.47 -21.44
C LEU A 91 -14.74 -3.63 -22.82
N MET A 92 -15.39 -4.76 -23.06
CA MET A 92 -16.26 -4.97 -24.21
C MET A 92 -17.41 -3.94 -24.26
N THR A 93 -17.96 -3.74 -25.46
CA THR A 93 -19.02 -2.76 -25.71
C THR A 93 -20.22 -2.88 -24.75
N PRO A 94 -20.76 -4.09 -24.44
CA PRO A 94 -21.91 -4.19 -23.54
C PRO A 94 -21.62 -3.67 -22.13
N LEU A 95 -20.45 -3.96 -21.57
CA LEU A 95 -20.08 -3.46 -20.23
C LEU A 95 -19.88 -1.94 -20.23
N ARG A 96 -19.35 -1.37 -21.32
CA ARG A 96 -19.25 0.09 -21.48
C ARG A 96 -20.62 0.75 -21.57
N GLU A 97 -21.56 0.14 -22.29
CA GLU A 97 -22.93 0.64 -22.39
C GLU A 97 -23.63 0.67 -21.03
N ILE A 98 -23.41 -0.33 -20.17
CA ILE A 98 -23.90 -0.32 -18.78
C ILE A 98 -23.42 0.93 -18.03
N LEU A 99 -22.12 1.24 -18.11
CA LEU A 99 -21.55 2.42 -17.45
C LEU A 99 -22.11 3.74 -18.02
N PHE A 100 -22.32 3.82 -19.34
CA PHE A 100 -22.89 5.02 -19.96
C PHE A 100 -24.36 5.23 -19.58
N GLU A 101 -25.15 4.16 -19.60
CA GLU A 101 -26.57 4.24 -19.24
C GLU A 101 -26.75 4.57 -17.76
N GLU A 102 -25.96 3.94 -16.90
CA GLU A 102 -25.92 4.26 -15.48
C GLU A 102 -25.56 5.75 -15.25
N LYS A 103 -24.50 6.25 -15.91
CA LYS A 103 -24.12 7.67 -15.78
C LYS A 103 -25.24 8.61 -16.23
N ARG A 104 -25.97 8.26 -17.30
CA ARG A 104 -27.11 9.03 -17.81
C ARG A 104 -28.24 9.12 -16.78
N GLN A 105 -28.52 8.01 -16.09
CA GLN A 105 -29.61 7.91 -15.12
C GLN A 105 -29.34 8.66 -13.79
N MET A 106 -28.09 9.03 -13.51
CA MET A 106 -27.75 9.77 -12.28
C MET A 106 -28.44 11.13 -12.15
N GLN A 107 -28.88 11.75 -13.26
CA GLN A 107 -29.65 13.00 -13.23
C GLN A 107 -30.96 12.86 -12.44
N THR A 108 -31.54 11.66 -12.43
CA THR A 108 -32.72 11.30 -11.66
C THR A 108 -32.37 10.16 -10.72
N TYR A 109 -31.28 10.34 -9.96
CA TYR A 109 -30.76 9.31 -9.08
C TYR A 109 -31.86 8.72 -8.20
N THR A 110 -31.97 7.40 -8.27
CA THR A 110 -32.74 6.58 -7.36
C THR A 110 -31.81 5.52 -6.81
N GLU A 111 -32.06 5.09 -5.58
CA GLU A 111 -31.27 4.06 -4.93
C GLU A 111 -31.28 2.80 -5.80
N PRO A 112 -30.11 2.30 -6.22
CA PRO A 112 -30.07 1.21 -7.17
C PRO A 112 -30.50 -0.08 -6.48
N VAL A 113 -31.36 -0.84 -7.16
CA VAL A 113 -31.74 -2.19 -6.77
C VAL A 113 -31.12 -3.13 -7.79
N PHE A 114 -30.14 -3.91 -7.33
CA PHE A 114 -29.47 -4.93 -8.13
C PHE A 114 -30.09 -6.29 -7.87
N SER A 115 -30.27 -7.06 -8.95
CA SER A 115 -30.72 -8.45 -8.86
C SER A 115 -29.62 -9.37 -8.35
N VAL A 116 -28.36 -9.04 -8.66
CA VAL A 116 -27.18 -9.75 -8.16
C VAL A 116 -26.23 -8.74 -7.53
N SER A 117 -25.90 -8.96 -6.26
CA SER A 117 -25.02 -8.07 -5.51
C SER A 117 -23.55 -8.27 -5.84
N ALA A 118 -22.70 -7.32 -5.44
CA ALA A 118 -21.27 -7.42 -5.61
C ALA A 118 -20.70 -8.62 -4.86
N ASP A 119 -21.17 -8.89 -3.63
CA ASP A 119 -20.82 -10.09 -2.88
C ASP A 119 -21.09 -11.37 -3.68
N GLU A 120 -22.28 -11.47 -4.27
CA GLU A 120 -22.69 -12.62 -5.08
C GLU A 120 -21.84 -12.74 -6.35
N ILE A 121 -21.53 -11.63 -7.03
CA ILE A 121 -20.65 -11.63 -8.22
C ILE A 121 -19.24 -12.12 -7.89
N PHE A 122 -18.65 -11.64 -6.79
CA PHE A 122 -17.34 -12.12 -6.35
C PHE A 122 -17.38 -13.60 -5.96
N ASN A 123 -18.46 -14.07 -5.31
CA ASN A 123 -18.61 -15.48 -4.99
C ASN A 123 -18.76 -16.33 -6.26
N MET A 124 -19.55 -15.88 -7.25
CA MET A 124 -19.64 -16.58 -8.54
C MET A 124 -18.29 -16.67 -9.25
N PHE A 125 -17.47 -15.62 -9.19
CA PHE A 125 -16.13 -15.63 -9.76
C PHE A 125 -15.18 -16.58 -9.03
N PHE A 126 -15.22 -16.59 -7.70
CA PHE A 126 -14.47 -17.56 -6.89
C PHE A 126 -14.82 -19.00 -7.27
N GLU A 127 -16.12 -19.31 -7.34
CA GLU A 127 -16.63 -20.63 -7.70
C GLU A 127 -16.19 -21.04 -9.11
N TYR A 128 -16.34 -20.13 -10.08
CA TYR A 128 -15.86 -20.33 -11.45
C TYR A 128 -14.34 -20.63 -11.51
N GLY A 129 -13.53 -19.84 -10.81
CA GLY A 129 -12.09 -20.06 -10.74
C GLY A 129 -11.73 -21.40 -10.10
N ARG A 130 -12.42 -21.75 -9.00
CA ARG A 130 -12.23 -23.01 -8.28
C ARG A 130 -12.56 -24.23 -9.14
N GLU A 131 -13.60 -24.16 -9.97
CA GLU A 131 -13.96 -25.24 -10.89
C GLU A 131 -12.90 -25.45 -11.98
N ILE A 132 -12.32 -24.36 -12.51
CA ILE A 132 -11.29 -24.43 -13.56
C ILE A 132 -9.93 -24.87 -13.00
N LYS A 133 -9.56 -24.38 -11.82
CA LYS A 133 -8.26 -24.64 -11.18
C LYS A 133 -8.44 -25.08 -9.72
N PRO A 134 -8.95 -26.30 -9.48
CA PRO A 134 -9.27 -26.76 -8.12
C PRO A 134 -8.03 -26.85 -7.22
N HIS A 135 -6.84 -27.09 -7.81
CA HIS A 135 -5.57 -27.13 -7.08
C HIS A 135 -5.08 -25.75 -6.61
N CYS A 136 -5.70 -24.66 -7.08
CA CYS A 136 -5.35 -23.29 -6.72
C CYS A 136 -6.45 -22.61 -5.87
N ALA A 137 -7.30 -23.39 -5.19
CA ALA A 137 -8.51 -22.87 -4.56
C ALA A 137 -8.23 -21.83 -3.46
N GLU A 138 -7.18 -22.02 -2.66
CA GLU A 138 -6.84 -21.05 -1.60
C GLU A 138 -6.22 -19.78 -2.19
N GLU A 139 -5.39 -19.88 -3.22
CA GLU A 139 -4.85 -18.70 -3.92
C GLU A 139 -5.97 -17.89 -4.58
N ILE A 140 -6.93 -18.57 -5.24
CA ILE A 140 -8.09 -17.91 -5.86
C ILE A 140 -8.97 -17.26 -4.79
N LYS A 141 -9.13 -17.90 -3.63
CA LYS A 141 -9.86 -17.32 -2.49
C LYS A 141 -9.19 -16.05 -1.98
N GLU A 142 -7.89 -16.08 -1.74
CA GLU A 142 -7.13 -14.89 -1.29
C GLU A 142 -7.22 -13.76 -2.32
N ALA A 143 -7.04 -14.07 -3.60
CA ALA A 143 -7.14 -13.09 -4.67
C ALA A 143 -8.57 -12.50 -4.78
N THR A 144 -9.61 -13.33 -4.59
CA THR A 144 -11.01 -12.86 -4.57
C THR A 144 -11.26 -11.95 -3.37
N LEU A 145 -10.74 -12.29 -2.19
CA LEU A 145 -10.83 -11.43 -1.00
C LEU A 145 -10.13 -10.08 -1.26
N GLY A 146 -8.97 -10.10 -1.90
CA GLY A 146 -8.30 -8.86 -2.33
C GLY A 146 -9.14 -8.00 -3.27
N LEU A 147 -9.88 -8.61 -4.21
CA LEU A 147 -10.83 -7.87 -5.06
C LEU A 147 -12.00 -7.28 -4.24
N LYS A 148 -12.52 -8.00 -3.24
CA LYS A 148 -13.57 -7.47 -2.33
C LYS A 148 -13.06 -6.27 -1.54
N GLU A 149 -11.84 -6.33 -1.01
CA GLU A 149 -11.21 -5.22 -0.30
C GLU A 149 -10.99 -4.01 -1.22
N LEU A 150 -10.52 -4.23 -2.45
CA LEU A 150 -10.40 -3.17 -3.45
C LEU A 150 -11.75 -2.55 -3.81
N PHE A 151 -12.81 -3.36 -3.88
CA PHE A 151 -14.16 -2.88 -4.11
C PHE A 151 -14.65 -1.99 -2.97
N LEU A 152 -14.47 -2.42 -1.73
CA LEU A 152 -14.81 -1.64 -0.55
C LEU A 152 -14.03 -0.32 -0.56
N PHE A 153 -12.70 -0.39 -0.65
CA PHE A 153 -11.82 0.78 -0.70
C PHE A 153 -12.21 1.79 -1.78
N THR A 154 -12.46 1.31 -3.00
CA THR A 154 -12.88 2.17 -4.10
C THR A 154 -14.27 2.73 -3.87
N THR A 155 -15.21 1.97 -3.31
CA THR A 155 -16.54 2.48 -2.96
C THR A 155 -16.46 3.61 -1.93
N HIS A 156 -15.64 3.44 -0.88
CA HIS A 156 -15.41 4.49 0.12
C HIS A 156 -14.87 5.77 -0.54
N THR A 157 -13.98 5.65 -1.51
CA THR A 157 -13.14 6.78 -1.94
C THR A 157 -13.53 7.38 -3.29
N ARG A 158 -13.85 6.56 -4.29
CA ARG A 158 -13.79 6.96 -5.71
C ARG A 158 -14.85 6.40 -6.65
N ALA A 159 -15.44 5.24 -6.34
CA ALA A 159 -16.35 4.55 -7.24
C ALA A 159 -17.80 5.08 -7.18
N LEU A 160 -18.13 5.95 -6.22
CA LEU A 160 -19.46 6.55 -6.07
C LEU A 160 -19.52 7.95 -6.67
N TYR A 161 -20.60 8.24 -7.40
CA TYR A 161 -20.91 9.58 -7.85
C TYR A 161 -21.38 10.47 -6.69
N PRO A 162 -21.30 11.81 -6.82
CA PRO A 162 -21.77 12.74 -5.80
C PRO A 162 -23.21 12.49 -5.35
N GLU A 163 -24.09 12.10 -6.28
CA GLU A 163 -25.51 11.85 -6.05
C GLU A 163 -25.76 10.65 -5.10
N GLU A 164 -24.86 9.66 -5.09
CA GLU A 164 -24.96 8.46 -4.25
C GLU A 164 -24.45 8.68 -2.82
N ARG A 165 -23.60 9.70 -2.62
CA ARG A 165 -22.89 9.94 -1.35
C ARG A 165 -23.82 10.18 -0.15
N PRO A 166 -24.95 10.91 -0.26
CA PRO A 166 -25.86 11.10 0.86
C PRO A 166 -26.45 9.78 1.37
N HIS A 167 -26.92 8.92 0.46
CA HIS A 167 -27.46 7.60 0.82
C HIS A 167 -26.38 6.73 1.44
N TYR A 168 -25.23 6.63 0.77
CA TYR A 168 -24.10 5.84 1.22
C TYR A 168 -23.67 6.17 2.65
N THR A 169 -23.43 7.45 2.94
CA THR A 169 -22.93 7.90 4.26
C THR A 169 -23.95 7.69 5.36
N LYS A 170 -25.24 7.89 5.07
CA LYS A 170 -26.31 7.83 6.06
C LYS A 170 -26.78 6.40 6.34
N HIS A 171 -26.81 5.55 5.32
CA HIS A 171 -27.49 4.26 5.38
C HIS A 171 -26.56 3.07 5.21
N LEU A 172 -25.56 3.10 4.34
CA LEU A 172 -24.72 1.93 4.05
C LEU A 172 -23.46 1.88 4.92
N TYR A 173 -22.69 2.96 4.96
CA TYR A 173 -21.41 3.01 5.68
C TYR A 173 -21.53 2.61 7.17
N PRO A 174 -22.54 3.08 7.94
CA PRO A 174 -22.69 2.69 9.35
C PRO A 174 -23.06 1.21 9.56
N GLN A 175 -23.59 0.53 8.55
CA GLN A 175 -23.98 -0.88 8.63
C GLN A 175 -22.82 -1.86 8.36
N GLY A 176 -21.66 -1.33 7.96
CA GLY A 176 -20.45 -2.11 7.72
C GLY A 176 -20.32 -2.68 6.30
N GLU A 177 -19.23 -3.39 6.08
CA GLU A 177 -18.75 -3.85 4.77
C GLU A 177 -19.76 -4.75 4.05
N LEU A 178 -20.39 -5.67 4.78
CA LEU A 178 -21.37 -6.60 4.20
C LEU A 178 -22.60 -5.88 3.64
N ALA A 179 -23.03 -4.79 4.28
CA ALA A 179 -24.14 -3.99 3.76
C ALA A 179 -23.77 -3.31 2.44
N ILE A 180 -22.52 -2.82 2.32
CA ILE A 180 -21.99 -2.21 1.10
C ILE A 180 -21.90 -3.26 -0.02
N LEU A 181 -21.34 -4.43 0.25
CA LEU A 181 -21.21 -5.53 -0.71
C LEU A 181 -22.56 -6.08 -1.20
N LYS A 182 -23.62 -5.96 -0.39
CA LYS A 182 -24.98 -6.35 -0.75
C LYS A 182 -25.79 -5.25 -1.45
N ALA A 183 -25.47 -3.99 -1.20
CA ALA A 183 -26.22 -2.86 -1.75
C ALA A 183 -25.82 -2.51 -3.19
N TYR A 184 -24.62 -2.88 -3.62
CA TYR A 184 -24.08 -2.56 -4.93
C TYR A 184 -23.95 -3.80 -5.82
N GLY A 185 -23.81 -3.60 -7.13
CA GLY A 185 -23.78 -4.68 -8.13
C GLY A 185 -22.78 -4.43 -9.25
N LEU A 186 -23.03 -5.03 -10.41
CA LEU A 186 -22.11 -5.01 -11.57
C LEU A 186 -21.64 -3.59 -11.96
N PRO A 187 -22.49 -2.55 -12.06
CA PRO A 187 -22.02 -1.21 -12.46
C PRO A 187 -20.93 -0.65 -11.53
N HIS A 188 -21.07 -0.82 -10.22
CA HIS A 188 -20.08 -0.39 -9.23
C HIS A 188 -18.77 -1.16 -9.35
N ILE A 189 -18.84 -2.47 -9.64
CA ILE A 189 -17.65 -3.28 -9.92
C ILE A 189 -16.92 -2.77 -11.18
N LEU A 190 -17.66 -2.42 -12.23
CA LEU A 190 -17.08 -1.86 -13.45
C LEU A 190 -16.40 -0.51 -13.16
N ARG A 191 -17.00 0.35 -12.32
CA ARG A 191 -16.37 1.60 -11.88
C ARG A 191 -15.09 1.35 -11.07
N MET A 192 -15.06 0.34 -10.20
CA MET A 192 -13.82 -0.07 -9.51
C MET A 192 -12.72 -0.39 -10.53
N ILE A 193 -13.02 -1.21 -11.55
CA ILE A 193 -12.06 -1.62 -12.58
C ILE A 193 -11.45 -0.41 -13.31
N LEU A 194 -12.23 0.64 -13.56
CA LEU A 194 -11.73 1.88 -14.18
C LEU A 194 -10.71 2.63 -13.31
N VAL A 195 -10.77 2.46 -11.98
CA VAL A 195 -9.90 3.14 -11.01
C VAL A 195 -8.67 2.30 -10.63
N LEU A 196 -8.71 0.98 -10.83
CA LEU A 196 -7.60 0.06 -10.52
C LEU A 196 -6.24 0.48 -11.09
N PRO A 197 -6.10 1.01 -12.34
CA PRO A 197 -4.80 1.42 -12.85
C PRO A 197 -4.10 2.47 -11.96
N GLU A 198 -4.87 3.37 -11.35
CA GLU A 198 -4.34 4.43 -10.48
C GLU A 198 -4.06 3.93 -9.06
N ILE A 199 -4.71 2.86 -8.63
CA ILE A 199 -4.42 2.21 -7.34
C ILE A 199 -3.16 1.36 -7.49
N HIS A 200 -3.08 0.57 -8.55
CA HIS A 200 -1.93 -0.29 -8.80
C HIS A 200 -0.62 0.48 -8.91
N SER A 201 -0.62 1.67 -9.53
CA SER A 201 0.59 2.51 -9.63
C SER A 201 1.14 2.99 -8.28
N LYS A 202 0.37 2.84 -7.20
CA LYS A 202 0.76 3.19 -5.83
C LYS A 202 1.19 1.96 -5.01
N LEU A 203 1.05 0.75 -5.55
CA LEU A 203 1.47 -0.47 -4.88
C LEU A 203 2.93 -0.78 -5.24
N GLU A 204 3.77 -0.99 -4.21
CA GLU A 204 5.17 -1.39 -4.37
C GLU A 204 5.27 -2.92 -4.56
N LEU A 205 4.79 -3.41 -5.71
CA LEU A 205 4.78 -4.85 -6.02
C LEU A 205 6.01 -5.26 -6.86
N SER A 206 6.44 -6.51 -6.71
CA SER A 206 7.39 -7.13 -7.62
C SER A 206 6.76 -7.36 -9.00
N ASN A 207 7.59 -7.45 -10.04
CA ASN A 207 7.13 -7.69 -11.42
C ASN A 207 6.25 -8.94 -11.53
N ASP A 208 6.67 -10.02 -10.87
CA ASP A 208 5.96 -11.30 -10.91
C ASP A 208 4.58 -11.19 -10.26
N LEU A 209 4.50 -10.47 -9.13
CA LEU A 209 3.24 -10.25 -8.43
C LEU A 209 2.32 -9.30 -9.19
N SER A 210 2.86 -8.23 -9.79
CA SER A 210 2.11 -7.33 -10.67
C SER A 210 1.53 -8.08 -11.87
N ALA A 211 2.33 -8.94 -12.53
CA ALA A 211 1.86 -9.75 -13.65
C ALA A 211 0.75 -10.72 -13.21
N TYR A 212 0.92 -11.38 -12.07
CA TYR A 212 -0.08 -12.28 -11.51
C TYR A 212 -1.40 -11.58 -11.22
N ILE A 213 -1.38 -10.44 -10.51
CA ILE A 213 -2.59 -9.66 -10.20
C ILE A 213 -3.27 -9.18 -11.47
N LEU A 214 -2.48 -8.72 -12.44
CA LEU A 214 -3.02 -8.27 -13.71
C LEU A 214 -3.73 -9.40 -14.46
N ASP A 215 -3.13 -10.58 -14.55
CA ASP A 215 -3.77 -11.72 -15.22
C ASP A 215 -5.02 -12.19 -14.48
N TYR A 216 -5.02 -12.09 -13.15
CA TYR A 216 -6.23 -12.34 -12.35
C TYR A 216 -7.34 -11.32 -12.61
N VAL A 217 -7.01 -10.03 -12.72
CA VAL A 217 -7.97 -8.98 -13.07
C VAL A 217 -8.50 -9.16 -14.51
N LYS A 218 -7.67 -9.58 -15.46
CA LYS A 218 -8.13 -9.91 -16.82
C LYS A 218 -9.12 -11.07 -16.81
N ALA A 219 -8.79 -12.15 -16.10
CA ALA A 219 -9.70 -13.30 -15.96
C ALA A 219 -11.01 -12.89 -15.29
N PHE A 220 -10.98 -11.96 -14.34
CA PHE A 220 -12.20 -11.39 -13.75
C PHE A 220 -13.03 -10.62 -14.77
N ILE A 221 -12.40 -9.77 -15.60
CA ILE A 221 -13.10 -9.02 -16.66
C ILE A 221 -13.72 -9.98 -17.67
N GLU A 222 -12.98 -10.98 -18.14
CA GLU A 222 -13.48 -12.01 -19.05
C GLU A 222 -14.70 -12.73 -18.46
N PHE A 223 -14.63 -13.11 -17.17
CA PHE A 223 -15.77 -13.70 -16.47
C PHE A 223 -17.00 -12.77 -16.45
N LEU A 224 -16.81 -11.46 -16.20
CA LEU A 224 -17.90 -10.48 -16.23
C LEU A 224 -18.47 -10.36 -17.65
N GLU A 225 -17.63 -10.34 -18.68
CA GLU A 225 -18.04 -10.25 -20.08
C GLU A 225 -18.86 -11.46 -20.54
N ASP A 226 -18.53 -12.66 -20.05
CA ASP A 226 -19.26 -13.88 -20.40
C ASP A 226 -20.59 -14.01 -19.63
N ASN A 227 -20.74 -13.34 -18.49
CA ASN A 227 -21.86 -13.55 -17.57
C ASN A 227 -22.70 -12.31 -17.28
N TYR A 228 -22.40 -11.15 -17.88
CA TYR A 228 -23.05 -9.88 -17.56
C TYR A 228 -24.57 -9.92 -17.67
N THR A 229 -25.11 -10.68 -18.64
CA THR A 229 -26.57 -10.81 -18.85
C THR A 229 -27.27 -11.38 -17.62
N LYS A 230 -26.67 -12.36 -16.94
CA LYS A 230 -27.20 -12.96 -15.70
C LYS A 230 -27.13 -11.98 -14.52
N MET A 231 -26.18 -11.04 -14.55
CA MET A 231 -25.93 -10.07 -13.47
C MET A 231 -26.81 -8.81 -13.57
N ILE A 232 -27.40 -8.54 -14.75
CA ILE A 232 -28.27 -7.38 -15.00
C ILE A 232 -29.75 -7.73 -15.12
N GLN A 233 -30.10 -9.01 -15.28
CA GLN A 233 -31.50 -9.46 -15.37
C GLN A 233 -32.19 -9.24 -14.03
N ARG A 234 -33.27 -8.46 -14.04
CA ARG A 234 -34.18 -8.27 -12.91
C ARG A 234 -35.17 -9.42 -12.78
#